data_AF-H2CE36-F1
#
_entry.id   AF-H2CE36-F1
#
_cell.length_a   1.000
_cell.length_b   1.000
_cell.length_c   1.000
_cell.angle_alpha   90.00
_cell.angle_beta   90.00
_cell.angle_gamma   90.00
#
_symmetry.space_group_name_H-M   'P 1'
#
loop_
_entity.id
_entity.type
_entity.pdbx_description
1 polymer ?
#
loop_
_entity_poly.entity_id
_entity_poly.type
_entity_poly.pdbx_seq_one_letter_code
_entity_poly.pdbx_strand_id
1 'polypeptide(L)'
;MSDKKYIPFDFTPEIMQQIVESREIPVHFYNREGQILIYKKVDATEQEIDRLLRFVQLGIYYDQDDGEKLGIKEPARDVPEGLTDTKLLTQEVARDLANETKDLFSTLKRTAITSVQARRTSERLSKVFQDFETQPDSMTGLVNIIELMKEGDNAYEVELATKRTVVAMAMKTRGMLAQNFREQARHTDSVNVLMMSALMCDIGYAKMKMPLESNIATKEMNYIKNHPIMSYLLLAHEGAIDPRIKRNILVHHRPMRDGNGKTNNYPDLQFIRTKLTEILEQYSRFPEKKSVCDDIRMQLKLLQQDIPYDEDAAILCLASEFASLTSQVPWRKPFSPRRAVQMIINNSFFTYPDRIVREFLDYVAISLCDNQKILREGDFIVMASRSQTGRTFFEVGQITHSTRYQSRPGIDRIATVDPVIETSPKIRFARFDLKTLKPDPRFAHFELSQDDSRHIVYAIDPNYDEELFNELMKLVKNRYRVR
;
A
#
# COMPACT_ATOMS: atom_id res chain seq x y z
N MET A 1 12.35 -17.64 -8.61
CA MET A 1 13.32 -16.90 -9.45
C MET A 1 13.23 -15.44 -9.05
N SER A 2 14.32 -14.94 -8.47
CA SER A 2 14.56 -13.51 -8.22
C SER A 2 14.76 -12.87 -9.59
N ASP A 3 14.05 -11.78 -9.89
CA ASP A 3 14.37 -10.96 -11.06
C ASP A 3 15.68 -10.24 -10.73
N LYS A 4 16.80 -10.89 -11.07
CA LYS A 4 18.14 -10.33 -10.87
C LYS A 4 18.22 -9.00 -11.61
N LYS A 5 18.33 -7.91 -10.85
CA LYS A 5 18.46 -6.57 -11.41
C LYS A 5 19.95 -6.29 -11.58
N TYR A 6 20.41 -6.37 -12.83
CA TYR A 6 21.78 -6.02 -13.18
C TYR A 6 21.94 -4.50 -13.25
N ILE A 7 22.81 -3.95 -12.41
CA ILE A 7 23.06 -2.51 -12.34
C ILE A 7 24.35 -2.21 -13.12
N PRO A 8 24.37 -1.18 -14.00
CA PRO A 8 25.62 -0.73 -14.61
C PRO A 8 26.64 -0.45 -13.52
N PHE A 9 27.80 -1.09 -13.61
CA PHE A 9 28.88 -0.84 -12.67
C PHE A 9 29.62 0.42 -13.12
N ASP A 10 29.58 1.46 -12.29
CA ASP A 10 30.34 2.69 -12.51
C ASP A 10 31.68 2.57 -11.76
N PHE A 11 32.77 2.71 -12.51
CA PHE A 11 34.10 2.39 -12.03
C PHE A 11 34.73 3.62 -11.38
N THR A 12 34.85 3.60 -10.06
CA THR A 12 35.66 4.60 -9.38
C THR A 12 37.13 4.13 -9.30
N PRO A 13 38.11 5.04 -9.43
CA PRO A 13 39.54 4.70 -9.32
C PRO A 13 39.89 3.94 -8.04
N GLU A 14 39.17 4.18 -6.95
CA GLU A 14 39.39 3.58 -5.64
C GLU A 14 39.03 2.10 -5.61
N ILE A 15 37.91 1.69 -6.22
CA ILE A 15 37.51 0.28 -6.29
C ILE A 15 38.50 -0.50 -7.17
N MET A 16 38.98 0.12 -8.25
CA MET A 16 39.98 -0.50 -9.12
C MET A 16 41.32 -0.69 -8.41
N GLN A 17 41.76 0.32 -7.67
CA GLN A 17 42.97 0.21 -6.88
C GLN A 17 42.86 -0.91 -5.84
N GLN A 18 41.70 -1.03 -5.18
CA GLN A 18 41.44 -2.10 -4.21
C GLN A 18 41.50 -3.49 -4.85
N ILE A 19 40.89 -3.70 -6.03
CA ILE A 19 40.92 -4.98 -6.75
C ILE A 19 42.33 -5.34 -7.22
N VAL A 20 43.11 -4.36 -7.65
CA VAL A 20 44.51 -4.55 -8.06
C VAL A 20 45.40 -4.91 -6.87
N GLU A 21 45.24 -4.20 -5.75
CA GLU A 21 46.03 -4.43 -4.52
C GLU A 21 45.67 -5.75 -3.85
N SER A 22 44.39 -6.13 -3.81
CA SER A 22 43.92 -7.38 -3.20
C SER A 22 44.08 -8.60 -4.11
N ARG A 23 44.26 -8.38 -5.42
CA ARG A 23 44.17 -9.43 -6.46
C ARG A 23 42.89 -10.24 -6.35
N GLU A 24 41.78 -9.62 -5.97
CA GLU A 24 40.49 -10.29 -5.79
C GLU A 24 39.40 -9.60 -6.62
N ILE A 25 38.68 -10.39 -7.41
CA ILE A 25 37.44 -9.99 -8.09
C ILE A 25 36.27 -10.47 -7.21
N PRO A 26 35.63 -9.59 -6.43
CA PRO A 26 34.73 -10.00 -5.35
C PRO A 26 33.37 -10.56 -5.83
N VAL A 27 32.99 -10.26 -7.08
CA VAL A 27 31.66 -10.57 -7.62
C VAL A 27 31.72 -11.04 -9.07
N HIS A 28 30.64 -11.64 -9.57
CA HIS A 28 30.49 -11.89 -11.00
C HIS A 28 30.08 -10.59 -11.69
N PHE A 29 30.67 -10.32 -12.85
CA PHE A 29 30.22 -9.25 -13.73
C PHE A 29 29.51 -9.80 -14.95
N TYR A 30 28.51 -9.06 -15.42
CA TYR A 30 27.56 -9.48 -16.42
C TYR A 30 27.50 -8.46 -17.57
N ASN A 31 27.00 -8.90 -18.74
CA ASN A 31 26.45 -7.99 -19.72
C ASN A 31 25.01 -7.59 -19.36
N ARG A 32 24.39 -6.71 -20.17
CA ARG A 32 23.03 -6.21 -19.94
C ARG A 32 21.97 -7.33 -19.96
N GLU A 33 22.25 -8.42 -20.67
CA GLU A 33 21.40 -9.58 -20.83
C GLU A 33 21.60 -10.64 -19.72
N GLY A 34 22.48 -10.38 -18.74
CA GLY A 34 22.69 -11.26 -17.58
C GLY A 34 23.66 -12.43 -17.83
N GLN A 35 24.41 -12.43 -18.92
CA GLN A 35 25.49 -13.39 -19.16
C GLN A 35 26.75 -12.96 -18.41
N ILE A 36 27.39 -13.90 -17.71
CA ILE A 36 28.63 -13.64 -16.98
C ILE A 36 29.76 -13.36 -17.98
N LEU A 37 30.36 -12.17 -17.89
CA LEU A 37 31.55 -11.78 -18.63
C LEU A 37 32.82 -12.07 -17.84
N ILE A 38 32.79 -11.91 -16.51
CA ILE A 38 33.93 -12.08 -15.61
C ILE A 38 33.45 -12.79 -14.36
N TYR A 39 34.17 -13.85 -13.97
CA TYR A 39 33.84 -14.61 -12.77
C TYR A 39 34.46 -13.98 -11.53
N LYS A 40 33.73 -14.03 -10.41
CA LYS A 40 34.33 -13.79 -9.09
C LYS A 40 35.53 -14.71 -8.91
N LYS A 41 36.63 -14.19 -8.38
CA LYS A 41 37.88 -14.93 -8.28
C LYS A 41 38.78 -14.36 -7.19
N VAL A 42 39.25 -15.23 -6.31
CA VAL A 42 40.35 -14.96 -5.38
C VAL A 42 41.66 -15.32 -6.08
N ASP A 43 42.72 -14.52 -5.89
CA ASP A 43 44.01 -14.64 -6.58
C ASP A 43 43.91 -14.49 -8.12
N ALA A 44 43.23 -13.43 -8.55
CA ALA A 44 43.14 -13.05 -9.96
C ALA A 44 44.52 -12.72 -10.53
N THR A 45 44.82 -13.26 -11.72
CA THR A 45 46.07 -12.98 -12.42
C THR A 45 46.04 -11.57 -13.03
N GLU A 46 47.20 -10.98 -13.30
CA GLU A 46 47.30 -9.66 -13.94
C GLU A 46 46.55 -9.61 -15.28
N GLN A 47 46.56 -10.70 -16.06
CA GLN A 47 45.81 -10.79 -17.32
C GLN A 47 44.29 -10.76 -17.12
N GLU A 48 43.78 -11.29 -16.01
CA GLU A 48 42.35 -11.29 -15.68
C GLU A 48 41.89 -9.93 -15.16
N ILE A 49 42.74 -9.23 -14.40
CA ILE A 49 42.51 -7.85 -13.97
C ILE A 49 42.58 -6.90 -15.18
N ASP A 50 43.52 -7.10 -16.11
CA ASP A 50 43.59 -6.37 -17.38
C ASP A 50 42.36 -6.61 -18.27
N ARG A 51 41.78 -7.82 -18.19
CA ARG A 51 40.54 -8.14 -18.89
C ARG A 51 39.36 -7.37 -18.28
N LEU A 52 39.27 -7.33 -16.95
CA LEU A 52 38.31 -6.47 -16.25
C LEU A 52 38.43 -5.01 -16.69
N LEU A 53 39.66 -4.48 -16.72
CA LEU A 53 39.99 -3.12 -17.19
C LEU A 53 39.48 -2.80 -18.60
N ARG A 54 39.55 -3.75 -19.53
CA ARG A 54 39.06 -3.55 -20.91
C ARG A 54 37.54 -3.54 -21.01
N PHE A 55 36.87 -4.39 -20.24
CA PHE A 55 35.40 -4.45 -20.25
C PHE A 55 34.76 -3.26 -19.56
N VAL A 56 35.46 -2.59 -18.63
CA VAL A 56 35.04 -1.30 -18.05
C VAL A 56 34.62 -0.30 -19.11
N GLN A 57 35.47 -0.12 -20.12
CA GLN A 57 35.27 0.86 -21.20
C GLN A 57 34.10 0.50 -22.11
N LEU A 58 33.65 -0.77 -22.07
CA LEU A 58 32.58 -1.31 -22.90
C LEU A 58 31.23 -1.41 -22.15
N GLY A 59 31.22 -1.11 -20.85
CA GLY A 59 30.06 -1.21 -19.96
C GLY A 59 29.82 -2.63 -19.45
N ILE A 60 29.94 -2.82 -18.14
CA ILE A 60 29.58 -4.08 -17.46
C ILE A 60 28.61 -3.83 -16.31
N TYR A 61 27.97 -4.90 -15.86
CA TYR A 61 26.93 -4.86 -14.85
C TYR A 61 27.29 -5.79 -13.69
N TYR A 62 26.81 -5.47 -12.49
CA TYR A 62 26.89 -6.34 -11.33
C TYR A 62 25.47 -6.69 -10.85
N ASP A 63 25.36 -7.78 -10.10
CA ASP A 63 24.10 -8.15 -9.44
C ASP A 63 23.84 -7.16 -8.30
N GLN A 64 22.65 -6.55 -8.23
CA GLN A 64 22.35 -5.53 -7.21
C GLN A 64 22.67 -6.01 -5.77
N ASP A 65 22.43 -7.29 -5.48
CA ASP A 65 22.68 -7.90 -4.17
C ASP A 65 24.19 -8.01 -3.83
N ASP A 66 25.07 -7.83 -4.81
CA ASP A 66 26.51 -7.93 -4.68
C ASP A 66 27.21 -6.55 -4.53
N GLY A 67 26.45 -5.43 -4.54
CA GLY A 67 27.01 -4.07 -4.49
C GLY A 67 27.86 -3.76 -3.26
N GLU A 68 27.46 -4.26 -2.09
CA GLU A 68 28.17 -4.05 -0.83
C GLU A 68 29.58 -4.69 -0.86
N LYS A 69 29.74 -5.84 -1.53
CA LYS A 69 31.03 -6.53 -1.69
C LYS A 69 31.98 -5.78 -2.62
N LEU A 70 31.46 -4.90 -3.46
CA LEU A 70 32.23 -4.00 -4.32
C LEU A 70 32.60 -2.70 -3.61
N GLY A 71 32.25 -2.53 -2.32
CA GLY A 71 32.45 -1.28 -1.60
C GLY A 71 31.55 -0.15 -2.11
N ILE A 72 30.59 -0.45 -2.99
CA ILE A 72 29.56 0.50 -3.40
C ILE A 72 28.65 0.70 -2.20
N LYS A 73 28.86 1.81 -1.48
CA LYS A 73 27.88 2.27 -0.50
C LYS A 73 26.63 2.63 -1.29
N GLU A 74 25.48 2.09 -0.89
CA GLU A 74 24.21 2.61 -1.40
C GLU A 74 24.24 4.14 -1.23
N PRO A 75 23.85 4.92 -2.25
CA PRO A 75 23.82 6.36 -2.13
C PRO A 75 23.05 6.72 -0.86
N ALA A 76 23.59 7.66 -0.09
CA ALA A 76 22.95 8.11 1.14
C ALA A 76 21.47 8.39 0.84
N ARG A 77 20.58 7.74 1.59
CA ARG A 77 19.13 7.90 1.38
C ARG A 77 18.79 9.37 1.53
N ASP A 78 18.22 9.96 0.48
CA ASP A 78 17.67 11.31 0.50
C ASP A 78 16.36 11.30 1.31
N VAL A 79 16.50 11.39 2.63
CA VAL A 79 15.38 11.45 3.58
C VAL A 79 14.76 12.84 3.51
N PRO A 80 13.46 12.96 3.17
CA PRO A 80 12.78 14.25 3.12
C PRO A 80 12.87 15.00 4.45
N GLU A 81 13.05 16.32 4.36
CA GLU A 81 13.14 17.20 5.51
C GLU A 81 11.97 16.98 6.49
N GLY A 82 12.30 16.89 7.79
CA GLY A 82 11.34 16.72 8.87
C GLY A 82 10.87 15.27 9.10
N LEU A 83 11.45 14.28 8.41
CA LEU A 83 11.29 12.86 8.74
C LEU A 83 12.52 12.33 9.47
N THR A 84 12.35 11.24 10.23
CA THR A 84 13.43 10.59 10.98
C THR A 84 13.49 9.10 10.64
N ASP A 85 14.68 8.50 10.74
CA ASP A 85 14.87 7.06 10.57
C ASP A 85 14.59 6.26 11.86
N THR A 86 14.00 6.90 12.87
CA THR A 86 13.58 6.24 14.11
C THR A 86 12.54 5.16 13.78
N LYS A 87 12.88 3.90 14.06
CA LYS A 87 11.96 2.77 13.92
C LYS A 87 10.93 2.81 15.05
N LEU A 88 9.66 2.97 14.68
CA LEU A 88 8.57 3.16 15.66
C LEU A 88 8.09 1.85 16.28
N LEU A 89 8.49 0.71 15.73
CA LEU A 89 8.14 -0.61 16.23
C LEU A 89 9.39 -1.44 16.49
N THR A 90 9.37 -2.15 17.61
CA THR A 90 10.41 -3.13 17.95
C THR A 90 10.06 -4.51 17.40
N GLN A 91 11.08 -5.35 17.21
CA GLN A 91 10.90 -6.75 16.81
C GLN A 91 10.03 -7.52 17.80
N GLU A 92 10.16 -7.24 19.09
CA GLU A 92 9.34 -7.85 20.15
C GLU A 92 7.86 -7.50 20.00
N VAL A 93 7.53 -6.22 19.80
CA VAL A 93 6.15 -5.77 19.63
C VAL A 93 5.51 -6.43 18.40
N ALA A 94 6.21 -6.45 17.27
CA ALA A 94 5.71 -7.08 16.05
C ALA A 94 5.52 -8.60 16.22
N ARG A 95 6.49 -9.27 16.85
CA ARG A 95 6.43 -10.72 17.10
C ARG A 95 5.28 -11.08 18.03
N ASP A 96 5.08 -10.33 19.11
CA ASP A 96 4.00 -10.58 20.05
C ASP A 96 2.64 -10.36 19.42
N LEU A 97 2.47 -9.28 18.64
CA LEU A 97 1.25 -9.02 17.90
C LEU A 97 0.96 -10.15 16.89
N ALA A 98 1.96 -10.61 16.15
CA ALA A 98 1.83 -11.72 15.21
C ALA A 98 1.48 -13.04 15.91
N ASN A 99 2.10 -13.35 17.05
CA ASN A 99 1.82 -14.56 17.83
C ASN A 99 0.38 -14.54 18.38
N GLU A 100 -0.06 -13.42 18.95
CA GLU A 100 -1.43 -13.30 19.43
C GLU A 100 -2.45 -13.43 18.30
N THR A 101 -2.15 -12.80 17.15
CA THR A 101 -2.95 -12.93 15.94
C THR A 101 -3.05 -14.41 15.53
N LYS A 102 -1.91 -15.12 15.49
CA LYS A 102 -1.86 -16.55 15.16
C LYS A 102 -2.72 -17.40 16.11
N ASP A 103 -2.62 -17.17 17.41
CA ASP A 103 -3.40 -17.88 18.43
C ASP A 103 -4.90 -17.63 18.28
N LEU A 104 -5.27 -16.37 18.03
CA LEU A 104 -6.65 -15.95 17.78
C LEU A 104 -7.20 -16.66 16.53
N PHE A 105 -6.53 -16.55 15.38
CA PHE A 105 -6.94 -17.19 14.13
C PHE A 105 -7.04 -18.71 14.27
N SER A 106 -6.07 -19.34 14.95
CA SER A 106 -6.08 -20.78 15.22
C SER A 106 -7.31 -21.21 16.02
N THR A 107 -7.67 -20.42 17.04
CA THR A 107 -8.87 -20.69 17.84
C THR A 107 -10.15 -20.48 17.02
N LEU A 108 -10.20 -19.40 16.24
CA LEU A 108 -11.34 -19.08 15.39
C LEU A 108 -11.60 -20.10 14.27
N LYS A 109 -10.61 -20.91 13.89
CA LYS A 109 -10.84 -22.08 13.01
C LYS A 109 -11.83 -23.08 13.62
N ARG A 110 -11.93 -23.15 14.96
CA ARG A 110 -12.78 -24.11 15.67
C ARG A 110 -14.01 -23.45 16.27
N THR A 111 -13.83 -22.36 17.02
CA THR A 111 -14.90 -21.71 17.79
C THR A 111 -15.13 -20.28 17.33
N ALA A 112 -16.21 -19.65 17.82
CA ALA A 112 -16.37 -18.20 17.73
C ALA A 112 -15.51 -17.51 18.80
N ILE A 113 -15.35 -16.17 18.71
CA ILE A 113 -14.58 -15.42 19.72
C ILE A 113 -15.27 -15.45 21.09
N THR A 114 -14.51 -15.45 22.16
CA THR A 114 -15.05 -15.31 23.53
C THR A 114 -14.78 -13.91 24.09
N SER A 115 -15.58 -13.49 25.09
CA SER A 115 -15.36 -12.22 25.80
C SER A 115 -13.95 -12.07 26.39
N VAL A 116 -13.37 -13.15 26.90
CA VAL A 116 -12.01 -13.17 27.44
C VAL A 116 -10.99 -12.89 26.34
N GLN A 117 -11.13 -13.52 25.17
CA GLN A 117 -10.25 -13.28 24.03
C GLN A 117 -10.40 -11.86 23.50
N ALA A 118 -11.64 -11.37 23.35
CA ALA A 118 -11.91 -10.02 22.88
C ALA A 118 -11.27 -8.96 23.80
N ARG A 119 -11.39 -9.11 25.12
CA ARG A 119 -10.77 -8.21 26.11
C ARG A 119 -9.25 -8.27 26.05
N ARG A 120 -8.67 -9.47 26.07
CA ARG A 120 -7.21 -9.67 26.00
C ARG A 120 -6.62 -9.01 24.75
N THR A 121 -7.24 -9.23 23.58
CA THR A 121 -6.79 -8.62 22.33
C THR A 121 -6.94 -7.11 22.33
N SER A 122 -8.06 -6.58 22.85
CA SER A 122 -8.22 -5.13 23.02
C SER A 122 -7.14 -4.53 23.94
N GLU A 123 -6.84 -5.16 25.08
CA GLU A 123 -5.81 -4.69 26.02
C GLU A 123 -4.42 -4.69 25.37
N ARG A 124 -4.10 -5.72 24.58
CA ARG A 124 -2.84 -5.78 23.85
C ARG A 124 -2.74 -4.68 22.81
N LEU A 125 -3.78 -4.47 22.00
CA LEU A 125 -3.79 -3.43 20.97
C LEU A 125 -3.66 -2.04 21.60
N SER A 126 -4.32 -1.77 22.72
CA SER A 126 -4.13 -0.54 23.49
C SER A 126 -2.68 -0.34 23.94
N LYS A 127 -2.00 -1.41 24.39
CA LYS A 127 -0.58 -1.33 24.76
C LYS A 127 0.30 -1.02 23.54
N VAL A 128 0.10 -1.72 22.42
CA VAL A 128 0.84 -1.46 21.17
C VAL A 128 0.67 -0.01 20.72
N PHE A 129 -0.55 0.51 20.80
CA PHE A 129 -0.83 1.90 20.47
C PHE A 129 -0.13 2.87 21.44
N GLN A 130 -0.18 2.62 22.74
CA GLN A 130 0.49 3.45 23.74
C GLN A 130 2.01 3.46 23.53
N ASP A 131 2.62 2.31 23.24
CA ASP A 131 4.05 2.19 22.94
C ASP A 131 4.44 2.96 21.68
N PHE A 132 3.53 3.03 20.68
CA PHE A 132 3.71 3.81 19.45
C PHE A 132 3.53 5.32 19.68
N GLU A 133 2.45 5.74 20.35
CA GLU A 133 2.07 7.15 20.55
C GLU A 133 3.09 7.88 21.43
N THR A 134 3.66 7.18 22.41
CA THR A 134 4.65 7.75 23.35
C THR A 134 6.05 7.94 22.74
N GLN A 135 6.31 7.39 21.55
CA GLN A 135 7.57 7.66 20.84
C GLN A 135 7.65 9.14 20.45
N PRO A 136 8.78 9.83 20.70
CA PRO A 136 8.97 11.23 20.30
C PRO A 136 8.76 11.46 18.80
N ASP A 137 9.11 10.46 17.99
CA ASP A 137 9.01 10.50 16.53
C ASP A 137 7.74 9.82 15.99
N SER A 138 6.69 9.60 16.79
CA SER A 138 5.47 8.90 16.34
C SER A 138 4.86 9.47 15.04
N MET A 139 5.03 10.78 14.80
CA MET A 139 4.59 11.50 13.60
C MET A 139 5.57 11.46 12.43
N THR A 140 6.86 11.25 12.66
CA THR A 140 7.94 11.52 11.70
C THR A 140 8.84 10.32 11.44
N GLY A 141 8.81 9.30 12.31
CA GLY A 141 9.61 8.08 12.23
C GLY A 141 9.05 7.04 11.25
N LEU A 142 9.80 5.95 11.11
CA LEU A 142 9.51 4.82 10.23
C LEU A 142 8.46 3.88 10.82
N VAL A 143 7.40 3.61 10.06
CA VAL A 143 6.44 2.54 10.37
C VAL A 143 7.01 1.24 9.79
N ASN A 144 8.03 0.70 10.43
CA ASN A 144 8.90 -0.36 9.92
C ASN A 144 8.28 -1.78 9.93
N ILE A 145 6.95 -1.91 9.91
CA ILE A 145 6.27 -3.21 10.01
C ILE A 145 6.55 -4.15 8.84
N ILE A 146 6.82 -3.62 7.64
CA ILE A 146 7.17 -4.44 6.49
C ILE A 146 8.50 -5.15 6.72
N GLU A 147 9.48 -4.45 7.29
CA GLU A 147 10.79 -5.01 7.66
C GLU A 147 10.62 -6.11 8.72
N LEU A 148 9.94 -5.80 9.82
CA LEU A 148 9.81 -6.72 10.97
C LEU A 148 9.09 -8.04 10.61
N MET A 149 8.21 -8.00 9.61
CA MET A 149 7.45 -9.17 9.17
C MET A 149 8.14 -9.98 8.07
N LYS A 150 9.29 -9.57 7.53
CA LYS A 150 10.05 -10.34 6.51
C LYS A 150 10.65 -11.63 7.08
N GLU A 151 10.97 -11.65 8.37
CA GLU A 151 11.74 -12.72 9.02
C GLU A 151 10.88 -13.82 9.64
N GLY A 152 9.55 -13.66 9.64
CA GLY A 152 8.63 -14.58 10.30
C GLY A 152 8.08 -15.66 9.36
N ASP A 153 8.10 -16.92 9.81
CA ASP A 153 7.33 -18.02 9.18
C ASP A 153 5.86 -17.96 9.64
N ASN A 154 5.21 -16.84 9.29
CA ASN A 154 3.81 -16.59 9.62
C ASN A 154 2.91 -17.06 8.47
N ALA A 155 1.75 -17.60 8.82
CA ALA A 155 0.70 -17.81 7.83
C ALA A 155 0.29 -16.46 7.21
N TYR A 156 -0.02 -16.44 5.91
CA TYR A 156 -0.27 -15.18 5.22
C TYR A 156 -1.45 -14.38 5.82
N GLU A 157 -2.45 -15.04 6.40
CA GLU A 157 -3.57 -14.36 7.07
C GLU A 157 -3.12 -13.59 8.31
N VAL A 158 -2.14 -14.13 9.04
CA VAL A 158 -1.54 -13.48 10.22
C VAL A 158 -0.74 -12.28 9.78
N GLU A 159 0.11 -12.44 8.76
CA GLU A 159 0.93 -11.37 8.24
C GLU A 159 0.07 -10.19 7.74
N LEU A 160 -1.00 -10.50 7.00
CA LEU A 160 -1.92 -9.52 6.44
C LEU A 160 -2.67 -8.78 7.56
N ALA A 161 -3.18 -9.48 8.56
CA ALA A 161 -3.88 -8.87 9.70
C ALA A 161 -2.95 -7.98 10.53
N THR A 162 -1.72 -8.42 10.81
CA THR A 162 -0.73 -7.64 11.56
C THR A 162 -0.31 -6.37 10.81
N LYS A 163 0.06 -6.48 9.52
CA LYS A 163 0.42 -5.32 8.71
C LYS A 163 -0.73 -4.32 8.60
N ARG A 164 -1.96 -4.78 8.32
CA ARG A 164 -3.14 -3.92 8.24
C ARG A 164 -3.40 -3.19 9.54
N THR A 165 -3.29 -3.88 10.68
CA THR A 165 -3.51 -3.29 12.01
C THR A 165 -2.56 -2.14 12.28
N VAL A 166 -1.27 -2.35 12.00
CA VAL A 166 -0.25 -1.31 12.20
C VAL A 166 -0.40 -0.14 11.24
N VAL A 167 -0.69 -0.40 9.95
CA VAL A 167 -0.88 0.66 8.96
C VAL A 167 -2.13 1.49 9.30
N ALA A 168 -3.23 0.84 9.69
CA ALA A 168 -4.45 1.52 10.11
C ALA A 168 -4.22 2.38 11.37
N MET A 169 -3.49 1.86 12.35
CA MET A 169 -3.06 2.62 13.53
C MET A 169 -2.28 3.87 13.11
N ALA A 170 -1.22 3.72 12.30
CA ALA A 170 -0.39 4.84 11.87
C ALA A 170 -1.20 5.90 11.10
N MET A 171 -2.09 5.49 10.20
CA MET A 171 -2.97 6.39 9.47
C MET A 171 -3.90 7.18 10.40
N LYS A 172 -4.56 6.50 11.35
CA LYS A 172 -5.49 7.16 12.28
C LYS A 172 -4.77 8.14 13.19
N THR A 173 -3.68 7.71 13.82
CA THR A 173 -2.89 8.53 14.74
C THR A 173 -2.37 9.78 14.04
N ARG A 174 -1.75 9.63 12.86
CA ARG A 174 -1.15 10.77 12.15
C ARG A 174 -2.18 11.67 11.50
N GLY A 175 -3.28 11.11 10.98
CA GLY A 175 -4.40 11.89 10.43
C GLY A 175 -5.08 12.75 11.49
N MET A 176 -5.29 12.21 12.70
CA MET A 176 -5.90 12.95 13.81
C MET A 176 -4.98 14.04 14.37
N LEU A 177 -3.68 13.76 14.54
CA LEU A 177 -2.71 14.75 15.03
C LEU A 177 -2.49 15.91 14.06
N ALA A 178 -2.63 15.69 12.75
CA ALA A 178 -2.62 16.76 11.75
C ALA A 178 -3.82 17.72 11.89
N GLN A 179 -4.91 17.30 12.54
CA GLN A 179 -6.15 18.07 12.66
C GLN A 179 -6.31 18.85 13.98
N ASN A 180 -5.29 18.88 14.85
CA ASN A 180 -5.26 19.63 16.12
C ASN A 180 -6.56 19.50 16.95
N PHE A 181 -6.75 18.43 17.72
CA PHE A 181 -7.90 18.32 18.63
C PHE A 181 -7.59 17.90 20.07
N ARG A 182 -8.34 18.57 20.95
CA ARG A 182 -8.24 18.74 22.41
C ARG A 182 -8.73 17.56 23.28
N GLU A 183 -8.82 16.33 22.77
CA GLU A 183 -9.45 15.24 23.53
C GLU A 183 -8.68 13.92 23.42
N GLN A 184 -7.57 13.84 24.15
CA GLN A 184 -6.67 12.68 24.14
C GLN A 184 -7.33 11.37 24.64
N ALA A 185 -8.35 11.45 25.50
CA ALA A 185 -9.09 10.27 25.95
C ALA A 185 -9.99 9.64 24.86
N ARG A 186 -10.57 10.46 23.96
CA ARG A 186 -11.34 9.94 22.81
C ARG A 186 -10.42 9.40 21.70
N HIS A 187 -9.14 9.76 21.73
CA HIS A 187 -8.12 9.35 20.77
C HIS A 187 -7.82 7.85 20.89
N THR A 188 -7.46 7.37 22.09
CA THR A 188 -7.10 5.98 22.35
C THR A 188 -8.22 5.00 22.01
N ASP A 189 -9.46 5.29 22.45
CA ASP A 189 -10.61 4.42 22.19
C ASP A 189 -10.92 4.30 20.69
N SER A 190 -10.81 5.41 19.96
CA SER A 190 -11.05 5.44 18.51
C SER A 190 -10.00 4.64 17.74
N VAL A 191 -8.71 4.81 18.08
CA VAL A 191 -7.61 4.06 17.46
C VAL A 191 -7.72 2.57 17.79
N ASN A 192 -8.05 2.21 19.03
CA ASN A 192 -8.21 0.82 19.42
C ASN A 192 -9.40 0.14 18.70
N VAL A 193 -10.52 0.84 18.52
CA VAL A 193 -11.64 0.34 17.69
C VAL A 193 -11.17 0.06 16.26
N LEU A 194 -10.39 0.95 15.66
CA LEU A 194 -9.86 0.77 14.32
C LEU A 194 -8.87 -0.40 14.24
N MET A 195 -7.94 -0.50 15.18
CA MET A 195 -6.97 -1.60 15.26
C MET A 195 -7.65 -2.95 15.43
N MET A 196 -8.64 -3.04 16.32
CA MET A 196 -9.43 -4.25 16.52
C MET A 196 -10.25 -4.59 15.27
N SER A 197 -10.81 -3.59 14.59
CA SER A 197 -11.46 -3.77 13.29
C SER A 197 -10.49 -4.35 12.26
N ALA A 198 -9.31 -3.74 12.11
CA ALA A 198 -8.25 -4.15 11.19
C ALA A 198 -7.80 -5.59 11.46
N LEU A 199 -7.60 -5.97 12.71
CA LEU A 199 -7.22 -7.34 13.04
C LEU A 199 -8.31 -8.35 12.63
N MET A 200 -9.57 -7.96 12.76
CA MET A 200 -10.73 -8.85 12.63
C MET A 200 -11.40 -8.90 11.25
N CYS A 201 -11.06 -8.00 10.31
CA CYS A 201 -11.76 -7.89 9.00
C CYS A 201 -11.82 -9.20 8.20
N ASP A 202 -10.75 -10.00 8.25
CA ASP A 202 -10.57 -11.21 7.42
C ASP A 202 -10.59 -12.52 8.23
N ILE A 203 -11.02 -12.50 9.49
CA ILE A 203 -11.06 -13.71 10.32
C ILE A 203 -12.03 -14.77 9.76
N GLY A 204 -12.99 -14.35 8.93
CA GLY A 204 -13.86 -15.24 8.16
C GLY A 204 -13.10 -16.21 7.26
N TYR A 205 -11.88 -15.88 6.80
CA TYR A 205 -11.04 -16.81 6.03
C TYR A 205 -10.70 -18.08 6.82
N ALA A 206 -10.69 -18.04 8.15
CA ALA A 206 -10.52 -19.23 8.98
C ALA A 206 -11.65 -20.27 8.79
N LYS A 207 -12.80 -19.86 8.23
CA LYS A 207 -13.97 -20.70 7.95
C LYS A 207 -14.28 -20.83 6.46
N MET A 208 -13.53 -20.16 5.58
CA MET A 208 -13.77 -20.14 4.13
C MET A 208 -12.70 -20.92 3.37
N LYS A 209 -13.08 -21.51 2.24
CA LYS A 209 -12.14 -22.14 1.30
C LYS A 209 -11.78 -21.14 0.22
N MET A 210 -10.74 -20.35 0.47
CA MET A 210 -10.31 -19.31 -0.46
C MET A 210 -9.67 -19.91 -1.71
N PRO A 211 -9.98 -19.40 -2.92
CA PRO A 211 -9.27 -19.78 -4.13
C PRO A 211 -7.78 -19.50 -3.99
N LEU A 212 -6.95 -20.42 -4.51
CA LEU A 212 -5.48 -20.29 -4.47
C LEU A 212 -4.89 -19.75 -5.78
N GLU A 213 -5.72 -19.59 -6.80
CA GLU A 213 -5.32 -19.16 -8.14
C GLU A 213 -5.54 -17.65 -8.34
N SER A 214 -4.73 -17.04 -9.21
CA SER A 214 -4.80 -15.61 -9.51
C SER A 214 -5.99 -15.23 -10.42
N ASN A 215 -6.46 -16.16 -11.25
CA ASN A 215 -7.58 -15.95 -12.16
C ASN A 215 -8.89 -16.37 -11.49
N ILE A 216 -9.46 -15.45 -10.71
CA ILE A 216 -10.69 -15.70 -9.96
C ILE A 216 -11.90 -15.58 -10.90
N ALA A 217 -12.64 -16.68 -11.06
CA ALA A 217 -13.90 -16.67 -11.81
C ALA A 217 -14.97 -15.82 -11.09
N THR A 218 -15.96 -15.30 -11.82
CA THR A 218 -17.05 -14.49 -11.23
C THR A 218 -17.77 -15.20 -10.07
N LYS A 219 -17.93 -16.53 -10.16
CA LYS A 219 -18.53 -17.35 -9.09
C LYS A 219 -17.68 -17.36 -7.82
N GLU A 220 -16.36 -17.47 -7.96
CA GLU A 220 -15.43 -17.45 -6.85
C GLU A 220 -15.35 -16.05 -6.23
N MET A 221 -15.37 -15.00 -7.05
CA MET A 221 -15.45 -13.62 -6.57
C MET A 221 -16.72 -13.39 -5.75
N ASN A 222 -17.87 -13.93 -6.18
CA ASN A 222 -19.11 -13.87 -5.41
C ASN A 222 -19.04 -14.65 -4.09
N TYR A 223 -18.27 -15.74 -4.03
CA TYR A 223 -18.00 -16.44 -2.77
C TYR A 223 -17.14 -15.58 -1.84
N ILE A 224 -16.04 -15.02 -2.35
CA ILE A 224 -15.13 -14.13 -1.60
C ILE A 224 -15.88 -12.94 -1.01
N LYS A 225 -16.83 -12.35 -1.73
CA LYS A 225 -17.66 -11.21 -1.25
C LYS A 225 -18.42 -11.49 0.05
N ASN A 226 -18.56 -12.75 0.47
CA ASN A 226 -19.21 -13.09 1.75
C ASN A 226 -18.27 -12.97 2.96
N HIS A 227 -16.96 -12.84 2.77
CA HIS A 227 -16.02 -12.84 3.91
C HIS A 227 -16.28 -11.74 4.96
N PRO A 228 -16.77 -10.51 4.65
CA PRO A 228 -17.07 -9.53 5.68
C PRO A 228 -18.22 -9.99 6.58
N ILE A 229 -19.23 -10.64 6.00
CA ILE A 229 -20.36 -11.22 6.72
C ILE A 229 -19.89 -12.41 7.56
N MET A 230 -19.05 -13.29 7.00
CA MET A 230 -18.49 -14.43 7.72
C MET A 230 -17.63 -14.00 8.91
N SER A 231 -16.76 -13.01 8.71
CA SER A 231 -15.98 -12.39 9.78
C SER A 231 -16.91 -11.84 10.86
N TYR A 232 -17.89 -11.02 10.49
CA TYR A 232 -18.88 -10.47 11.41
C TYR A 232 -19.61 -11.54 12.25
N LEU A 233 -20.06 -12.63 11.62
CA LEU A 233 -20.81 -13.69 12.31
C LEU A 233 -19.97 -14.43 13.37
N LEU A 234 -18.64 -14.44 13.26
CA LEU A 234 -17.74 -14.97 14.29
C LEU A 234 -17.73 -14.10 15.56
N LEU A 235 -18.18 -12.85 15.47
CA LEU A 235 -18.17 -11.84 16.53
C LEU A 235 -19.58 -11.45 17.00
N ALA A 236 -20.62 -11.69 16.19
CA ALA A 236 -21.97 -11.15 16.39
C ALA A 236 -22.58 -11.49 17.77
N HIS A 237 -22.31 -12.70 18.27
CA HIS A 237 -22.81 -13.18 19.55
C HIS A 237 -22.16 -12.52 20.79
N GLU A 238 -20.99 -11.88 20.64
CA GLU A 238 -20.20 -11.37 21.75
C GLU A 238 -20.52 -9.89 22.01
N GLY A 239 -21.16 -9.61 23.15
CA GLY A 239 -21.59 -8.26 23.53
C GLY A 239 -20.47 -7.36 24.04
N ALA A 240 -19.32 -7.92 24.43
CA ALA A 240 -18.17 -7.14 24.89
C ALA A 240 -17.44 -6.41 23.75
N ILE A 241 -17.71 -6.75 22.48
CA ILE A 241 -17.07 -6.14 21.32
C ILE A 241 -17.86 -4.91 20.90
N ASP A 242 -17.18 -3.76 20.81
CA ASP A 242 -17.78 -2.50 20.39
C ASP A 242 -18.53 -2.66 19.06
N PRO A 243 -19.80 -2.21 18.97
CA PRO A 243 -20.60 -2.31 17.75
C PRO A 243 -19.94 -1.69 16.51
N ARG A 244 -19.09 -0.66 16.68
CA ARG A 244 -18.32 -0.02 15.61
C ARG A 244 -17.34 -0.98 14.97
N ILE A 245 -16.72 -1.87 15.75
CA ILE A 245 -15.79 -2.89 15.22
C ILE A 245 -16.53 -3.81 14.25
N LYS A 246 -17.69 -4.32 14.68
CA LYS A 246 -18.52 -5.22 13.87
C LYS A 246 -19.03 -4.53 12.59
N ARG A 247 -19.43 -3.26 12.70
CA ARG A 247 -19.82 -2.42 11.56
C ARG A 247 -18.66 -2.26 10.58
N ASN A 248 -17.49 -1.88 11.08
CA ASN A 248 -16.29 -1.63 10.27
C ASN A 248 -15.88 -2.89 9.51
N ILE A 249 -15.91 -4.06 10.14
CA ILE A 249 -15.67 -5.35 9.47
C ILE A 249 -16.63 -5.57 8.31
N LEU A 250 -17.92 -5.26 8.46
CA LEU A 250 -18.89 -5.42 7.39
C LEU A 250 -18.59 -4.51 6.18
N VAL A 251 -17.98 -3.35 6.38
CA VAL A 251 -17.81 -2.30 5.35
C VAL A 251 -16.36 -2.00 4.96
N HIS A 252 -15.38 -2.78 5.43
CA HIS A 252 -13.95 -2.47 5.29
C HIS A 252 -13.39 -2.43 3.86
N HIS A 253 -14.13 -2.91 2.86
CA HIS A 253 -13.77 -2.81 1.43
C HIS A 253 -14.34 -1.58 0.73
N ARG A 254 -14.96 -0.64 1.47
CA ARG A 254 -15.78 0.41 0.85
C ARG A 254 -15.30 1.80 1.19
N PRO A 255 -14.72 2.51 0.21
CA PRO A 255 -15.00 3.94 0.16
C PRO A 255 -15.02 4.55 -1.27
N MET A 256 -16.17 5.09 -1.69
CA MET A 256 -16.31 6.27 -2.56
C MET A 256 -17.82 6.59 -2.65
N ARG A 257 -18.18 7.88 -2.51
CA ARG A 257 -19.54 8.39 -2.81
C ARG A 257 -19.66 8.82 -4.28
N ASP A 258 -18.62 9.45 -4.84
CA ASP A 258 -18.76 10.37 -5.98
C ASP A 258 -17.84 10.06 -7.17
N GLY A 259 -18.39 9.45 -8.22
CA GLY A 259 -17.73 9.41 -9.54
C GLY A 259 -18.27 8.35 -10.47
N ASN A 260 -19.08 8.76 -11.45
CA ASN A 260 -19.58 7.95 -12.57
C ASN A 260 -20.37 6.66 -12.24
N GLY A 261 -20.69 6.40 -10.97
CA GLY A 261 -21.49 5.24 -10.52
C GLY A 261 -20.75 3.89 -10.56
N LYS A 262 -19.44 3.89 -10.88
CA LYS A 262 -18.63 2.68 -11.06
C LYS A 262 -17.48 2.68 -10.05
N THR A 263 -17.49 1.71 -9.13
CA THR A 263 -16.46 1.60 -8.06
C THR A 263 -16.00 0.16 -7.91
N ASN A 264 -14.83 -0.04 -7.32
CA ASN A 264 -14.31 -1.35 -6.93
C ASN A 264 -14.80 -1.83 -5.58
N ASN A 265 -15.75 -1.13 -4.95
CA ASN A 265 -16.23 -1.46 -3.63
C ASN A 265 -17.08 -2.74 -3.66
N TYR A 266 -16.73 -3.73 -2.83
CA TYR A 266 -17.53 -4.94 -2.66
C TYR A 266 -17.38 -5.53 -1.25
N PRO A 267 -18.38 -6.25 -0.74
CA PRO A 267 -19.75 -6.27 -1.24
C PRO A 267 -20.40 -4.89 -1.14
N ASP A 268 -21.40 -4.64 -1.98
CA ASP A 268 -22.19 -3.42 -1.83
C ASP A 268 -23.04 -3.46 -0.56
N LEU A 269 -23.46 -2.28 -0.09
CA LEU A 269 -24.20 -2.17 1.17
C LEU A 269 -25.57 -2.86 1.12
N GLN A 270 -26.20 -2.89 -0.05
CA GLN A 270 -27.50 -3.52 -0.21
C GLN A 270 -27.36 -5.05 -0.09
N PHE A 271 -26.30 -5.63 -0.65
CA PHE A 271 -25.95 -7.03 -0.49
C PHE A 271 -25.76 -7.39 0.99
N ILE A 272 -24.96 -6.60 1.73
CA ILE A 272 -24.73 -6.82 3.16
C ILE A 272 -26.06 -6.78 3.92
N ARG A 273 -26.85 -5.72 3.74
CA ARG A 273 -28.14 -5.55 4.43
C ARG A 273 -29.10 -6.71 4.12
N THR A 274 -29.22 -7.09 2.86
CA THR A 274 -30.08 -8.20 2.42
C THR A 274 -29.67 -9.50 3.10
N LYS A 275 -28.38 -9.84 3.08
CA LYS A 275 -27.87 -11.05 3.73
C LYS A 275 -28.07 -11.04 5.24
N LEU A 276 -27.84 -9.92 5.90
CA LEU A 276 -28.10 -9.78 7.34
C LEU A 276 -29.59 -9.95 7.67
N THR A 277 -30.50 -9.40 6.85
CA THR A 277 -31.94 -9.60 7.00
C THR A 277 -32.34 -11.07 6.82
N GLU A 278 -31.83 -11.75 5.79
CA GLU A 278 -32.06 -13.19 5.58
C GLU A 278 -31.61 -14.02 6.81
N ILE A 279 -30.42 -13.74 7.34
CA ILE A 279 -29.89 -14.41 8.53
C ILE A 279 -30.76 -14.11 9.76
N LEU A 280 -31.20 -12.86 9.93
CA LEU A 280 -32.08 -12.46 11.03
C LEU A 280 -33.41 -13.22 10.98
N GLU A 281 -34.04 -13.32 9.81
CA GLU A 281 -35.28 -14.08 9.63
C GLU A 281 -35.09 -15.56 9.97
N GLN A 282 -33.99 -16.17 9.51
CA GLN A 282 -33.66 -17.55 9.81
C GLN A 282 -33.43 -17.76 11.31
N TYR A 283 -32.62 -16.91 11.95
CA TYR A 283 -32.19 -17.08 13.33
C TYR A 283 -33.25 -16.66 14.36
N SER A 284 -34.18 -15.78 13.98
CA SER A 284 -35.28 -15.33 14.86
C SER A 284 -36.18 -16.46 15.37
N ARG A 285 -36.16 -17.60 14.69
CA ARG A 285 -36.92 -18.81 15.06
C ARG A 285 -36.29 -19.60 16.20
N PHE A 286 -35.05 -19.26 16.58
CA PHE A 286 -34.22 -20.00 17.53
C PHE A 286 -33.92 -19.14 18.77
N PRO A 287 -34.49 -19.42 19.94
CA PRO A 287 -34.28 -18.63 21.16
C PRO A 287 -32.80 -18.49 21.55
N GLU A 288 -31.99 -19.51 21.31
CA GLU A 288 -30.55 -19.53 21.57
C GLU A 288 -29.74 -18.59 20.67
N LYS A 289 -30.34 -18.08 19.58
CA LYS A 289 -29.73 -17.10 18.66
C LYS A 289 -30.15 -15.67 18.95
N LYS A 290 -30.84 -15.42 20.06
CA LYS A 290 -31.35 -14.09 20.41
C LYS A 290 -30.26 -13.00 20.41
N SER A 291 -29.09 -13.26 21.01
CA SER A 291 -27.99 -12.28 21.06
C SER A 291 -27.50 -11.88 19.66
N VAL A 292 -27.36 -12.85 18.76
CA VAL A 292 -26.98 -12.61 17.36
C VAL A 292 -28.07 -11.82 16.64
N CYS A 293 -29.35 -12.14 16.86
CA CYS A 293 -30.45 -11.41 16.25
C CYS A 293 -30.49 -9.94 16.70
N ASP A 294 -30.26 -9.69 18.00
CA ASP A 294 -30.24 -8.35 18.57
C ASP A 294 -29.05 -7.54 18.01
N ASP A 295 -27.88 -8.16 17.87
CA ASP A 295 -26.72 -7.53 17.25
C ASP A 295 -26.94 -7.23 15.76
N ILE A 296 -27.52 -8.16 14.99
CA ILE A 296 -27.86 -7.92 13.57
C ILE A 296 -28.80 -6.72 13.42
N ARG A 297 -29.82 -6.59 14.28
CA ARG A 297 -30.72 -5.42 14.26
C ARG A 297 -29.97 -4.12 14.54
N MET A 298 -29.00 -4.14 15.45
CA MET A 298 -28.14 -2.99 15.72
C MET A 298 -27.26 -2.65 14.51
N GLN A 299 -26.62 -3.65 13.89
CA GLN A 299 -25.79 -3.44 12.71
C GLN A 299 -26.62 -2.90 11.53
N LEU A 300 -27.81 -3.43 11.28
CA LEU A 300 -28.71 -2.91 10.24
C LEU A 300 -29.04 -1.42 10.44
N LYS A 301 -29.17 -0.94 11.69
CA LYS A 301 -29.33 0.49 11.99
C LYS A 301 -28.03 1.27 11.74
N LEU A 302 -26.90 0.78 12.22
CA LEU A 302 -25.59 1.43 12.03
C LEU A 302 -25.18 1.54 10.56
N LEU A 303 -25.59 0.58 9.74
CA LEU A 303 -25.38 0.56 8.31
C LEU A 303 -26.25 1.59 7.55
N GLN A 304 -27.22 2.26 8.20
CA GLN A 304 -28.01 3.35 7.61
C GLN A 304 -27.26 4.68 7.52
N GLN A 305 -26.16 4.82 8.26
CA GLN A 305 -25.32 6.01 8.23
C GLN A 305 -24.61 6.18 6.88
N ASP A 306 -24.16 7.40 6.59
CA ASP A 306 -23.44 7.76 5.36
C ASP A 306 -22.00 7.20 5.40
N ILE A 307 -21.88 5.89 5.20
CA ILE A 307 -20.62 5.13 5.17
C ILE A 307 -19.55 5.72 4.22
N PRO A 308 -19.88 6.31 3.06
CA PRO A 308 -18.89 6.96 2.20
C PRO A 308 -18.04 8.08 2.84
N TYR A 309 -18.48 8.70 3.93
CA TYR A 309 -17.69 9.69 4.69
C TYR A 309 -17.08 9.12 5.97
N ASP A 310 -17.16 7.81 6.13
CA ASP A 310 -16.61 7.13 7.28
C ASP A 310 -15.09 7.00 7.15
N GLU A 311 -14.39 7.72 8.01
CA GLU A 311 -12.92 7.73 8.05
C GLU A 311 -12.35 6.35 8.38
N ASP A 312 -12.95 5.60 9.31
CA ASP A 312 -12.45 4.28 9.71
C ASP A 312 -12.57 3.28 8.56
N ALA A 313 -13.70 3.28 7.86
CA ALA A 313 -13.89 2.43 6.67
C ALA A 313 -12.88 2.79 5.56
N ALA A 314 -12.61 4.08 5.36
CA ALA A 314 -11.64 4.54 4.38
C ALA A 314 -10.20 4.12 4.72
N ILE A 315 -9.79 4.31 5.99
CA ILE A 315 -8.48 3.86 6.48
C ILE A 315 -8.35 2.34 6.35
N LEU A 316 -9.37 1.58 6.77
CA LEU A 316 -9.33 0.12 6.71
C LEU A 316 -9.21 -0.41 5.29
N CYS A 317 -9.89 0.20 4.33
CA CYS A 317 -9.81 -0.22 2.94
C CYS A 317 -8.40 -0.02 2.38
N LEU A 318 -7.82 1.16 2.59
CA LEU A 318 -6.47 1.46 2.13
C LEU A 318 -5.42 0.59 2.84
N ALA A 319 -5.51 0.46 4.17
CA ALA A 319 -4.62 -0.39 4.96
C ALA A 319 -4.72 -1.87 4.57
N SER A 320 -5.92 -2.36 4.23
CA SER A 320 -6.13 -3.72 3.71
C SER A 320 -5.45 -3.92 2.37
N GLU A 321 -5.60 -2.98 1.44
CA GLU A 321 -4.97 -3.07 0.13
C GLU A 321 -3.44 -3.03 0.25
N PHE A 322 -2.90 -2.12 1.07
CA PHE A 322 -1.45 -2.02 1.30
C PHE A 322 -0.88 -3.30 1.92
N ALA A 323 -1.51 -3.82 2.98
CA ALA A 323 -1.11 -5.06 3.63
C ALA A 323 -1.17 -6.24 2.64
N SER A 324 -2.25 -6.36 1.88
CA SER A 324 -2.40 -7.38 0.83
C SER A 324 -1.26 -7.28 -0.19
N LEU A 325 -1.04 -6.10 -0.78
CA LEU A 325 -0.02 -5.88 -1.83
C LEU A 325 1.40 -6.20 -1.35
N THR A 326 1.72 -5.91 -0.09
CA THR A 326 3.05 -6.11 0.50
C THR A 326 3.23 -7.45 1.20
N SER A 327 2.22 -8.31 1.25
CA SER A 327 2.30 -9.67 1.81
C SER A 327 2.44 -10.75 0.74
N GLN A 328 3.12 -11.83 1.13
CA GLN A 328 3.14 -13.06 0.34
C GLN A 328 1.79 -13.75 0.49
N VAL A 329 1.08 -13.94 -0.62
CA VAL A 329 -0.21 -14.66 -0.67
C VAL A 329 -0.08 -15.88 -1.60
N PRO A 330 -0.97 -16.89 -1.51
CA PRO A 330 -0.83 -18.12 -2.30
C PRO A 330 -0.73 -17.90 -3.81
N TRP A 331 -1.43 -16.88 -4.33
CA TRP A 331 -1.51 -16.57 -5.76
C TRP A 331 -0.54 -15.48 -6.23
N ARG A 332 0.23 -14.85 -5.34
CA ARG A 332 1.07 -13.69 -5.70
C ARG A 332 2.20 -13.43 -4.70
N LYS A 333 3.39 -13.13 -5.22
CA LYS A 333 4.52 -12.62 -4.45
C LYS A 333 4.27 -11.19 -3.93
N PRO A 334 4.86 -10.80 -2.78
CA PRO A 334 4.73 -9.44 -2.27
C PRO A 334 5.34 -8.44 -3.25
N PHE A 335 4.68 -7.29 -3.43
CA PHE A 335 5.27 -6.13 -4.09
C PHE A 335 6.15 -5.36 -3.10
N SER A 336 7.08 -4.55 -3.62
CA SER A 336 7.79 -3.57 -2.80
C SER A 336 6.80 -2.53 -2.23
N PRO A 337 7.07 -1.94 -1.05
CA PRO A 337 6.22 -0.89 -0.47
C PRO A 337 5.95 0.25 -1.45
N ARG A 338 6.98 0.76 -2.12
CA ARG A 338 6.87 1.81 -3.14
C ARG A 338 5.87 1.42 -4.24
N ARG A 339 5.98 0.19 -4.76
CA ARG A 339 5.07 -0.30 -5.81
C ARG A 339 3.65 -0.45 -5.28
N ALA A 340 3.47 -0.93 -4.05
CA ALA A 340 2.17 -1.03 -3.41
C ALA A 340 1.49 0.35 -3.29
N VAL A 341 2.22 1.39 -2.88
CA VAL A 341 1.70 2.77 -2.84
C VAL A 341 1.31 3.26 -4.24
N GLN A 342 2.16 3.07 -5.26
CA GLN A 342 1.81 3.43 -6.65
C GLN A 342 0.54 2.74 -7.12
N MET A 343 0.37 1.44 -6.83
CA MET A 343 -0.83 0.70 -7.19
C MET A 343 -2.09 1.22 -6.49
N ILE A 344 -1.96 1.66 -5.23
CA ILE A 344 -3.05 2.33 -4.48
C ILE A 344 -3.42 3.66 -5.14
N ILE A 345 -2.43 4.49 -5.50
CA ILE A 345 -2.67 5.74 -6.24
C ILE A 345 -3.38 5.44 -7.57
N ASN A 346 -2.89 4.46 -8.33
CA ASN A 346 -3.42 4.14 -9.66
C ASN A 346 -4.85 3.54 -9.62
N ASN A 347 -5.27 3.05 -8.46
CA ASN A 347 -6.64 2.58 -8.21
C ASN A 347 -7.53 3.62 -7.51
N SER A 348 -6.99 4.78 -7.10
CA SER A 348 -7.68 5.76 -6.26
C SER A 348 -8.97 6.27 -6.88
N PHE A 349 -8.93 6.57 -8.17
CA PHE A 349 -10.07 7.10 -8.91
C PHE A 349 -11.33 6.21 -8.86
N PHE A 350 -11.18 4.90 -8.63
CA PHE A 350 -12.29 3.94 -8.59
C PHE A 350 -12.59 3.39 -7.19
N THR A 351 -11.73 3.67 -6.21
CA THR A 351 -11.67 2.87 -4.97
C THR A 351 -11.56 3.69 -3.71
N TYR A 352 -11.07 4.94 -3.75
CA TYR A 352 -10.79 5.71 -2.54
C TYR A 352 -11.29 7.16 -2.66
N PRO A 353 -11.83 7.77 -1.59
CA PRO A 353 -12.04 9.20 -1.51
C PRO A 353 -10.71 9.93 -1.67
N ASP A 354 -10.68 11.05 -2.39
CA ASP A 354 -9.44 11.79 -2.64
C ASP A 354 -8.73 12.16 -1.32
N ARG A 355 -9.50 12.58 -0.31
CA ARG A 355 -8.98 12.95 1.01
C ARG A 355 -8.11 11.85 1.65
N ILE A 356 -8.57 10.59 1.66
CA ILE A 356 -7.84 9.52 2.36
C ILE A 356 -6.53 9.16 1.65
N VAL A 357 -6.51 9.24 0.31
CA VAL A 357 -5.29 9.00 -0.48
C VAL A 357 -4.28 10.10 -0.23
N ARG A 358 -4.72 11.37 -0.14
CA ARG A 358 -3.81 12.46 0.21
C ARG A 358 -3.22 12.30 1.60
N GLU A 359 -4.05 12.05 2.61
CA GLU A 359 -3.58 11.85 4.00
C GLU A 359 -2.61 10.67 4.08
N PHE A 360 -2.88 9.58 3.35
CA PHE A 360 -1.95 8.46 3.24
C PHE A 360 -0.59 8.88 2.65
N LEU A 361 -0.60 9.57 1.49
CA LEU A 361 0.63 10.01 0.83
C LEU A 361 1.46 10.99 1.67
N ASP A 362 0.77 11.88 2.38
CA ASP A 362 1.39 12.98 3.11
C ASP A 362 1.94 12.58 4.48
N TYR A 363 1.33 11.58 5.12
CA TYR A 363 1.65 11.26 6.53
C TYR A 363 2.18 9.86 6.77
N VAL A 364 1.97 8.91 5.86
CA VAL A 364 2.27 7.49 6.14
C VAL A 364 3.05 6.80 5.01
N ALA A 365 2.77 7.10 3.75
CA ALA A 365 3.35 6.38 2.62
C ALA A 365 4.88 6.39 2.62
N ILE A 366 5.48 7.56 2.89
CA ILE A 366 6.94 7.72 2.93
C ILE A 366 7.56 6.87 4.05
N SER A 367 6.98 6.85 5.25
CA SER A 367 7.52 6.09 6.39
C SER A 367 7.36 4.57 6.23
N LEU A 368 6.42 4.12 5.42
CA LEU A 368 6.28 2.72 4.99
C LEU A 368 7.24 2.33 3.85
N CYS A 369 7.84 3.32 3.19
CA CYS A 369 8.74 3.14 2.05
C CYS A 369 10.17 3.55 2.38
N ASP A 370 10.63 3.24 3.60
CA ASP A 370 11.99 3.54 4.05
C ASP A 370 12.36 5.01 3.82
N ASN A 371 11.48 5.92 4.26
CA ASN A 371 11.57 7.37 4.05
C ASN A 371 11.89 7.83 2.60
N GLN A 372 11.59 7.02 1.59
CA GLN A 372 11.80 7.41 0.20
C GLN A 372 10.55 8.06 -0.37
N LYS A 373 10.71 9.24 -1.00
CA LYS A 373 9.64 9.88 -1.78
C LYS A 373 9.10 8.92 -2.83
N ILE A 374 7.78 8.72 -2.84
CA ILE A 374 7.07 7.91 -3.82
C ILE A 374 6.97 8.69 -5.14
N LEU A 375 6.50 9.94 -5.06
CA LEU A 375 6.42 10.89 -6.18
C LEU A 375 7.61 11.85 -6.12
N ARG A 376 8.51 11.80 -7.10
CA ARG A 376 9.76 12.56 -7.13
C ARG A 376 9.75 13.62 -8.22
N GLU A 377 10.67 14.57 -8.10
CA GLU A 377 10.93 15.54 -9.16
C GLU A 377 11.33 14.83 -10.45
N GLY A 378 10.76 15.28 -11.56
CA GLY A 378 10.92 14.65 -12.87
C GLY A 378 9.94 13.52 -13.17
N ASP A 379 9.30 12.91 -12.15
CA ASP A 379 8.30 11.85 -12.36
C ASP A 379 7.06 12.41 -13.07
N PHE A 380 6.39 11.54 -13.84
CA PHE A 380 5.12 11.87 -14.48
C PHE A 380 3.93 11.33 -13.69
N ILE A 381 2.88 12.14 -13.61
CA ILE A 381 1.61 11.79 -12.97
C ILE A 381 0.44 12.13 -13.89
N VAL A 382 -0.68 11.44 -13.68
CA VAL A 382 -1.97 11.81 -14.26
C VAL A 382 -2.85 12.37 -13.17
N MET A 383 -3.42 13.54 -13.43
CA MET A 383 -4.39 14.19 -12.58
C MET A 383 -5.76 14.15 -13.23
N ALA A 384 -6.79 13.90 -12.44
CA ALA A 384 -8.17 14.08 -12.87
C ALA A 384 -8.67 15.46 -12.44
N SER A 385 -9.38 16.13 -13.34
CA SER A 385 -10.17 17.33 -13.04
C SER A 385 -11.58 17.17 -13.59
N ARG A 386 -12.57 17.75 -12.91
CA ARG A 386 -13.97 17.73 -13.36
C ARG A 386 -14.39 19.11 -13.82
N SER A 387 -15.00 19.16 -15.00
CA SER A 387 -15.67 20.37 -15.47
C SER A 387 -17.01 20.58 -14.78
N GLN A 388 -17.55 21.80 -14.90
CA GLN A 388 -18.88 22.16 -14.42
C GLN A 388 -20.00 21.29 -15.01
N THR A 389 -19.79 20.71 -16.20
CA THR A 389 -20.74 19.81 -16.86
C THR A 389 -20.60 18.34 -16.42
N GLY A 390 -19.74 18.05 -15.45
CA GLY A 390 -19.50 16.71 -14.92
C GLY A 390 -18.53 15.85 -15.74
N ARG A 391 -18.06 16.33 -16.90
CA ARG A 391 -17.05 15.62 -17.68
C ARG A 391 -15.70 15.64 -16.95
N THR A 392 -15.08 14.47 -16.80
CA THR A 392 -13.72 14.30 -16.27
C THR A 392 -12.70 14.46 -17.39
N PHE A 393 -11.62 15.17 -17.09
CA PHE A 393 -10.44 15.32 -17.94
C PHE A 393 -9.23 14.73 -17.23
N PHE A 394 -8.36 14.09 -18.00
CA PHE A 394 -7.12 13.49 -17.51
C PHE A 394 -5.94 14.27 -18.07
N GLU A 395 -5.25 14.97 -17.17
CA GLU A 395 -4.12 15.84 -17.47
C GLU A 395 -2.83 15.16 -17.02
N VAL A 396 -1.82 15.12 -17.90
CA VAL A 396 -0.50 14.59 -17.57
C VAL A 396 0.41 15.73 -17.15
N GLY A 397 1.06 15.61 -16.00
CA GLY A 397 2.01 16.57 -15.47
C GLY A 397 3.37 15.96 -15.17
N GLN A 398 4.43 16.76 -15.29
CA GLN A 398 5.74 16.44 -14.72
C GLN A 398 5.88 17.12 -13.37
N ILE A 399 6.30 16.39 -12.35
CA ILE A 399 6.58 16.98 -11.04
C ILE A 399 7.82 17.84 -11.13
N THR A 400 7.70 19.11 -10.72
CA THR A 400 8.80 20.07 -10.72
C THR A 400 9.43 20.21 -9.34
N HIS A 401 8.62 20.08 -8.28
CA HIS A 401 9.10 20.04 -6.90
C HIS A 401 8.15 19.19 -6.04
N SER A 402 8.69 18.51 -5.03
CA SER A 402 7.88 17.73 -4.09
C SER A 402 8.49 17.79 -2.69
N THR A 403 7.67 18.09 -1.68
CA THR A 403 8.07 18.05 -0.27
C THR A 403 7.79 16.67 0.33
N ARG A 404 7.85 16.52 1.66
CA ARG A 404 7.31 15.31 2.33
C ARG A 404 5.80 15.15 2.14
N TYR A 405 5.07 16.22 1.83
CA TYR A 405 3.65 16.19 1.51
C TYR A 405 3.45 16.01 0.01
N GLN A 406 3.47 14.75 -0.42
CA GLN A 406 3.55 14.37 -1.83
C GLN A 406 2.22 14.46 -2.58
N SER A 407 1.10 14.65 -1.88
CA SER A 407 -0.22 14.67 -2.51
C SER A 407 -0.49 15.92 -3.34
N ARG A 408 0.29 16.99 -3.11
CA ARG A 408 0.11 18.32 -3.70
C ARG A 408 1.44 18.96 -4.15
N PRO A 409 2.19 18.32 -5.08
CA PRO A 409 3.44 18.85 -5.61
C PRO A 409 3.20 20.03 -6.57
N GLY A 410 4.26 20.80 -6.86
CA GLY A 410 4.29 21.65 -8.05
C GLY A 410 4.50 20.82 -9.31
N ILE A 411 3.80 21.18 -10.38
CA ILE A 411 3.80 20.41 -11.63
C ILE A 411 3.75 21.30 -12.88
N ASP A 412 4.41 20.85 -13.94
CA ASP A 412 4.24 21.39 -15.29
C ASP A 412 3.30 20.49 -16.07
N ARG A 413 2.15 21.00 -16.52
CA ARG A 413 1.21 20.24 -17.36
C ARG A 413 1.79 20.03 -18.75
N ILE A 414 1.95 18.77 -19.14
CA ILE A 414 2.58 18.36 -20.40
C ILE A 414 1.54 18.09 -21.48
N ALA A 415 0.45 17.41 -21.12
CA ALA A 415 -0.51 16.90 -22.08
C ALA A 415 -1.87 16.58 -21.44
N THR A 416 -2.81 16.18 -22.29
CA THR A 416 -4.02 15.43 -21.89
C THR A 416 -4.04 14.08 -22.59
N VAL A 417 -4.58 13.06 -21.94
CA VAL A 417 -4.65 11.71 -22.50
C VAL A 417 -5.86 10.98 -21.93
N ASP A 418 -6.59 10.24 -22.76
CA ASP A 418 -7.73 9.45 -22.31
C ASP A 418 -7.28 8.06 -21.82
N PRO A 419 -7.78 7.57 -20.68
CA PRO A 419 -7.49 6.23 -20.21
C PRO A 419 -8.31 5.16 -20.94
N VAL A 420 -7.72 3.97 -21.06
CA VAL A 420 -8.44 2.74 -21.39
C VAL A 420 -8.84 2.06 -20.08
N ILE A 421 -10.16 1.95 -19.84
CA ILE A 421 -10.70 1.41 -18.59
C ILE A 421 -11.16 -0.03 -18.81
N GLU A 422 -10.57 -0.96 -18.05
CA GLU A 422 -11.08 -2.32 -17.91
C GLU A 422 -12.06 -2.41 -16.75
N THR A 423 -13.02 -3.34 -16.82
CA THR A 423 -14.10 -3.47 -15.81
C THR A 423 -14.19 -4.84 -15.16
N SER A 424 -13.37 -5.81 -15.58
CA SER A 424 -13.40 -7.19 -15.09
C SER A 424 -11.98 -7.68 -14.76
N PRO A 425 -11.77 -8.35 -13.60
CA PRO A 425 -12.73 -8.59 -12.52
C PRO A 425 -12.99 -7.36 -11.63
N LYS A 426 -12.15 -6.32 -11.75
CA LYS A 426 -12.26 -5.01 -11.11
C LYS A 426 -12.08 -3.91 -12.15
N ILE A 427 -12.55 -2.71 -11.83
CA ILE A 427 -12.42 -1.51 -12.63
C ILE A 427 -11.03 -0.91 -12.43
N ARG A 428 -10.31 -0.63 -13.50
CA ARG A 428 -8.96 -0.05 -13.42
C ARG A 428 -8.59 0.72 -14.68
N PHE A 429 -7.60 1.60 -14.53
CA PHE A 429 -6.84 2.08 -15.68
C PHE A 429 -5.96 0.93 -16.17
N ALA A 430 -6.26 0.40 -17.35
CA ALA A 430 -5.49 -0.69 -17.96
C ALA A 430 -4.25 -0.16 -18.67
N ARG A 431 -4.42 0.97 -19.37
CA ARG A 431 -3.39 1.75 -20.06
C ARG A 431 -3.96 3.12 -20.44
N PHE A 432 -3.16 3.95 -21.09
CA PHE A 432 -3.61 5.22 -21.69
C PHE A 432 -3.57 5.15 -23.21
N ASP A 433 -4.56 5.73 -23.88
CA ASP A 433 -4.63 5.71 -25.34
C ASP A 433 -3.75 6.82 -25.94
N LEU A 434 -2.56 6.45 -26.42
CA LEU A 434 -1.61 7.38 -27.03
C LEU A 434 -2.17 8.12 -28.26
N LYS A 435 -3.20 7.60 -28.93
CA LYS A 435 -3.87 8.32 -30.04
C LYS A 435 -4.62 9.56 -29.56
N THR A 436 -4.98 9.60 -28.28
CA THR A 436 -5.67 10.73 -27.66
C THR A 436 -4.71 11.70 -26.98
N LEU A 437 -3.40 11.39 -26.95
CA LEU A 437 -2.38 12.23 -26.33
C LEU A 437 -2.30 13.57 -27.07
N LYS A 438 -2.69 14.64 -26.38
CA LYS A 438 -2.64 16.02 -26.89
C LYS A 438 -1.67 16.84 -26.04
N PRO A 439 -0.48 17.19 -26.56
CA PRO A 439 0.47 18.05 -25.86
C PRO A 439 -0.14 19.41 -25.53
N ASP A 440 0.16 19.94 -24.34
CA ASP A 440 -0.15 21.33 -23.98
C ASP A 440 1.03 22.21 -24.39
N PRO A 441 0.89 23.08 -25.42
CA PRO A 441 1.99 23.90 -25.89
C PRO A 441 2.46 24.94 -24.85
N ARG A 442 1.63 25.24 -23.85
CA ARG A 442 1.93 26.27 -22.85
C ARG A 442 2.82 25.76 -21.73
N PHE A 443 2.80 24.45 -21.46
CA PHE A 443 3.44 23.86 -20.29
C PHE A 443 3.12 24.64 -19.01
N ALA A 444 1.82 24.86 -18.78
CA ALA A 444 1.35 25.65 -17.65
C ALA A 444 1.82 25.01 -16.34
N HIS A 445 2.40 25.84 -15.48
CA HIS A 445 2.83 25.46 -14.14
C HIS A 445 1.65 25.56 -13.18
N PHE A 446 1.46 24.54 -12.35
CA PHE A 446 0.44 24.51 -11.31
C PHE A 446 1.06 24.14 -9.96
N GLU A 447 0.64 24.87 -8.93
CA GLU A 447 0.88 24.54 -7.54
C GLU A 447 -0.32 23.77 -7.01
N LEU A 448 -0.25 22.43 -6.96
CA LEU A 448 -1.38 21.63 -6.45
C LEU A 448 -1.66 21.89 -4.96
N SER A 449 -0.72 22.51 -4.24
CA SER A 449 -0.92 23.01 -2.89
C SER A 449 -1.95 24.15 -2.81
N GLN A 450 -2.17 24.86 -3.92
CA GLN A 450 -3.08 26.00 -4.07
C GLN A 450 -4.30 25.66 -4.96
N ASP A 451 -4.34 24.47 -5.56
CA ASP A 451 -5.38 24.04 -6.49
C ASP A 451 -6.08 22.76 -6.04
N ASP A 452 -7.31 22.90 -5.56
CA ASP A 452 -8.14 21.80 -5.12
C ASP A 452 -8.97 21.15 -6.25
N SER A 453 -8.89 21.65 -7.49
CA SER A 453 -9.67 21.11 -8.62
C SER A 453 -9.03 19.89 -9.29
N ARG A 454 -7.77 19.59 -8.96
CA ARG A 454 -6.96 18.53 -9.54
C ARG A 454 -6.56 17.52 -8.47
N HIS A 455 -6.76 16.24 -8.78
CA HIS A 455 -6.39 15.15 -7.89
C HIS A 455 -5.50 14.16 -8.62
N ILE A 456 -4.43 13.71 -7.96
CA ILE A 456 -3.53 12.70 -8.50
C ILE A 456 -4.25 11.36 -8.51
N VAL A 457 -4.39 10.78 -9.70
CA VAL A 457 -5.12 9.52 -9.92
C VAL A 457 -4.25 8.42 -10.51
N TYR A 458 -3.02 8.75 -10.93
CA TYR A 458 -2.08 7.78 -11.46
C TYR A 458 -0.64 8.29 -11.34
N ALA A 459 0.27 7.42 -10.92
CA ALA A 459 1.71 7.59 -11.00
C ALA A 459 2.25 6.73 -12.15
N ILE A 460 2.89 7.35 -13.14
CA ILE A 460 3.42 6.67 -14.32
C ILE A 460 4.76 6.05 -13.96
N ASP A 461 4.91 4.74 -14.16
CA ASP A 461 6.15 4.02 -13.88
C ASP A 461 6.83 3.57 -15.17
N PRO A 462 8.12 3.88 -15.40
CA PRO A 462 8.80 3.55 -16.65
C PRO A 462 8.83 2.05 -16.97
N ASN A 463 8.73 1.17 -15.96
CA ASN A 463 8.76 -0.28 -16.17
C ASN A 463 7.39 -0.87 -16.49
N TYR A 464 6.30 -0.17 -16.17
CA TYR A 464 4.92 -0.66 -16.35
C TYR A 464 4.12 0.13 -17.38
N ASP A 465 4.52 1.38 -17.63
CA ASP A 465 3.88 2.32 -18.54
C ASP A 465 4.86 2.82 -19.63
N GLU A 466 5.77 1.93 -20.06
CA GLU A 466 6.92 2.25 -20.93
C GLU A 466 6.54 3.10 -22.16
N GLU A 467 5.49 2.70 -22.88
CA GLU A 467 5.06 3.42 -24.10
C GLU A 467 4.67 4.88 -23.80
N LEU A 468 3.85 5.10 -22.76
CA LEU A 468 3.42 6.45 -22.35
C LEU A 468 4.60 7.25 -21.81
N PHE A 469 5.43 6.65 -20.95
CA PHE A 469 6.61 7.30 -20.38
C PHE A 469 7.56 7.80 -21.48
N ASN A 470 7.84 6.96 -22.47
CA ASN A 470 8.72 7.30 -23.58
C ASN A 470 8.19 8.46 -24.44
N GLU A 471 6.88 8.50 -24.72
CA GLU A 471 6.26 9.62 -25.44
C GLU A 471 6.32 10.92 -24.65
N LEU A 472 6.04 10.89 -23.33
CA LEU A 472 6.15 12.07 -22.47
C LEU A 472 7.58 12.60 -22.39
N MET A 473 8.57 11.71 -22.29
CA MET A 473 9.98 12.10 -22.33
C MET A 473 10.37 12.80 -23.63
N LYS A 474 9.82 12.36 -24.79
CA LYS A 474 10.05 13.05 -26.08
C LYS A 474 9.46 14.45 -26.06
N LEU A 475 8.24 14.63 -25.54
CA LEU A 475 7.59 15.94 -25.45
C LEU A 475 8.41 16.92 -24.59
N VAL A 476 8.87 16.46 -23.43
CA VAL A 476 9.70 17.27 -22.51
C VAL A 476 11.05 17.61 -23.15
N LYS A 477 11.73 16.64 -23.78
CA LYS A 477 13.01 16.90 -24.48
C LYS A 477 12.88 17.92 -25.61
N ASN A 478 11.80 17.86 -26.38
CA ASN A 478 11.57 18.82 -27.47
C ASN A 478 11.39 20.25 -26.96
N ARG A 479 10.82 20.45 -25.76
CA ARG A 479 10.71 21.77 -25.12
C ARG A 479 12.09 22.37 -24.83
N TYR A 480 13.01 21.59 -24.25
CA TYR A 480 14.36 22.04 -23.91
C TYR A 480 15.29 22.24 -25.10
N ARG A 481 14.89 21.78 -26.31
CA ARG A 481 15.61 22.06 -27.56
C ARG A 481 15.16 23.34 -28.26
N VAL A 482 13.98 23.87 -27.89
CA VAL A 482 13.37 25.06 -28.51
C VAL A 482 13.55 26.31 -27.62
N ARG A 483 14.04 26.13 -26.39
CA ARG A 483 14.61 27.19 -25.55
C ARG A 483 16.12 27.18 -25.69
#